data_AF-A0A5E4BUH8-F1
#
_entry.id   AF-A0A5E4BUH8-F1
#
_cell.length_a   1.000
_cell.length_b   1.000
_cell.length_c   1.000
_cell.angle_alpha   90.00
_cell.angle_beta   90.00
_cell.angle_gamma   90.00
#
_symmetry.space_group_name_H-M   'P 1'
#
loop_
_entity.id
_entity.type
_entity.pdbx_description
1 polymer ?
#
loop_
_entity_poly.entity_id
_entity_poly.type
_entity_poly.pdbx_seq_one_letter_code
_entity_poly.pdbx_strand_id
1 'polypeptide(L)'
;MPIAELQGRWATQVFKGLKKLPSQSEMMADISKTQEEMAKRYVESQRQTIQGDYIDSMEEMADLVGVRPSLLSLAFSDPKLASQLLWGPCTPAQFRLQGPGKWDGARKTILSTDDRIRKPMKTRVTEKSDSAASAVTVGRLMLAVILFAVIMAYF
;
A
#
# COMPACT_ATOMS: atom_id res chain seq x y z
N MET A 1 15.23 -2.40 4.43
CA MET A 1 14.18 -1.35 4.35
C MET A 1 13.54 -1.38 2.98
N PRO A 2 12.21 -1.22 2.86
CA PRO A 2 11.47 -1.29 1.58
C PRO A 2 11.88 -0.23 0.55
N ILE A 3 12.08 1.02 0.98
CA ILE A 3 12.48 2.13 0.10
C ILE A 3 13.82 1.82 -0.60
N ALA A 4 14.84 1.45 0.18
CA ALA A 4 16.16 1.12 -0.36
C ALA A 4 16.12 -0.09 -1.31
N GLU A 5 15.19 -1.02 -1.11
CA GLU A 5 15.01 -2.18 -1.99
C GLU A 5 14.46 -1.76 -3.36
N LEU A 6 13.44 -0.91 -3.41
CA LEU A 6 12.93 -0.36 -4.67
C LEU A 6 13.94 0.56 -5.37
N GLN A 7 14.65 1.38 -4.61
CA GLN A 7 15.76 2.21 -5.13
C GLN A 7 16.85 1.34 -5.76
N GLY A 8 17.25 0.25 -5.11
CA GLY A 8 18.20 -0.70 -5.68
C GLY A 8 17.68 -1.38 -6.96
N ARG A 9 16.40 -1.75 -7.00
CA ARG A 9 15.78 -2.32 -8.20
C ARG A 9 15.74 -1.34 -9.37
N TRP A 10 15.41 -0.08 -9.11
CA TRP A 10 15.44 0.97 -10.12
C TRP A 10 16.86 1.21 -10.63
N ALA A 11 17.81 1.45 -9.72
CA ALA A 11 19.20 1.75 -10.06
C ALA A 11 19.84 0.64 -10.90
N THR A 12 19.64 -0.62 -10.52
CA THR A 12 20.17 -1.76 -11.28
C THR A 12 19.56 -1.90 -12.67
N GLN A 13 18.28 -1.55 -12.86
CA GLN A 13 17.67 -1.52 -14.20
C GLN A 13 18.26 -0.41 -15.07
N VAL A 14 18.53 0.77 -14.49
CA VAL A 14 19.20 1.88 -15.18
C VAL A 14 20.62 1.49 -15.57
N PHE A 15 21.39 0.92 -14.64
CA PHE A 15 22.77 0.48 -14.91
C PHE A 15 22.84 -0.62 -15.98
N LYS A 16 21.83 -1.50 -16.05
CA LYS A 16 21.71 -2.50 -17.11
C LYS A 16 21.20 -1.93 -18.45
N GLY A 17 20.84 -0.65 -18.50
CA GLY A 17 20.27 -0.01 -19.69
C GLY A 17 18.83 -0.42 -20.03
N LEU A 18 18.14 -1.13 -19.13
CA LEU A 18 16.74 -1.52 -19.30
C LEU A 18 15.79 -0.32 -19.14
N LYS A 19 16.24 0.68 -18.39
CA LYS A 19 15.53 1.93 -18.13
C LYS A 19 16.48 3.09 -18.42
N LYS A 20 15.95 4.19 -18.94
CA LYS A 20 16.71 5.40 -19.25
C LYS A 20 16.23 6.52 -18.35
N LEU A 21 17.18 7.33 -17.89
CA LEU A 21 16.87 8.59 -17.22
C LEU A 21 16.32 9.59 -18.25
N PRO A 22 15.45 10.52 -17.83
CA PRO A 22 15.02 11.61 -18.68
C PRO A 22 16.19 12.57 -18.98
N SER A 23 15.93 13.60 -19.79
CA SER A 23 16.96 14.60 -20.09
C SER A 23 17.41 15.34 -18.83
N GLN A 24 18.61 15.92 -18.88
CA GLN A 24 19.13 16.70 -17.74
C GLN A 24 18.21 17.87 -17.38
N SER A 25 17.63 18.56 -18.37
CA SER A 25 16.70 19.65 -18.13
C SER A 25 15.43 19.21 -17.40
N GLU A 26 14.89 18.04 -17.77
CA GLU A 26 13.71 17.47 -17.10
C GLU A 26 14.05 17.07 -15.67
N MET A 27 15.20 16.41 -15.44
CA MET A 27 15.64 16.05 -14.08
C MET A 27 15.81 17.29 -13.20
N MET A 28 16.45 18.35 -13.70
CA MET A 28 16.64 19.57 -12.92
C MET A 28 15.33 20.27 -12.62
N ALA A 29 14.40 20.32 -13.57
CA ALA A 29 13.08 20.90 -13.37
C ALA A 29 12.28 20.14 -12.29
N ASP A 30 12.32 18.81 -12.32
CA ASP A 30 11.67 17.96 -11.33
C ASP A 30 12.28 18.16 -9.93
N ILE A 31 13.61 18.15 -9.81
CA ILE A 31 14.31 18.42 -8.55
C ILE A 31 13.90 19.77 -7.97
N SER A 32 13.89 20.84 -8.79
CA SER A 32 13.49 22.17 -8.32
C SER A 32 12.03 22.21 -7.85
N LYS A 33 11.13 21.53 -8.57
CA LYS A 33 9.72 21.41 -8.18
C LYS A 33 9.57 20.68 -6.85
N THR A 34 10.22 19.52 -6.67
CA THR A 34 10.18 18.76 -5.42
C THR A 34 10.72 19.58 -4.24
N GLN A 35 11.81 20.33 -4.44
CA GLN A 35 12.36 21.23 -3.42
C GLN A 35 11.38 22.33 -3.03
N GLU A 36 10.68 22.93 -3.99
CA GLU A 36 9.65 23.94 -3.73
C GLU A 36 8.46 23.36 -2.94
N GLU A 37 7.98 22.18 -3.32
CA GLU A 37 6.88 21.49 -2.62
C GLU A 37 7.28 21.11 -1.18
N MET A 38 8.51 20.63 -0.99
CA MET A 38 9.05 20.35 0.34
C MET A 38 9.13 21.62 1.19
N ALA A 39 9.64 22.72 0.64
CA ALA A 39 9.77 24.00 1.36
C ALA A 39 8.41 24.60 1.76
N LYS A 40 7.34 24.36 0.99
CA LYS A 40 5.97 24.77 1.34
C LYS A 40 5.38 23.95 2.49
N ARG A 41 5.75 22.66 2.59
CA ARG A 41 5.13 21.71 3.52
C ARG A 41 5.90 21.56 4.83
N TYR A 42 7.20 21.78 4.81
CA TYR A 42 8.12 21.52 5.91
C TYR A 42 8.83 22.79 6.35
N VAL A 43 9.21 22.85 7.63
CA VAL A 43 9.94 23.98 8.18
C VAL A 43 11.39 23.89 7.73
N GLU A 44 11.97 25.02 7.31
CA GLU A 44 13.37 25.08 6.95
C GLU A 44 14.25 24.67 8.14
N SER A 45 14.79 23.45 8.05
CA SER A 45 15.60 22.83 9.08
C SER A 45 16.59 21.87 8.44
N GLN A 46 17.79 21.80 8.98
CA GLN A 46 18.81 20.82 8.56
C GLN A 46 18.33 19.36 8.65
N ARG A 47 17.25 19.09 9.41
CA ARG A 47 16.65 17.76 9.57
C ARG A 47 15.62 17.40 8.50
N GLN A 48 15.12 18.36 7.71
CA GLN A 48 13.98 18.19 6.80
C GLN A 48 14.40 18.28 5.31
N THR A 49 15.63 17.84 5.01
CA THR A 49 16.24 17.93 3.68
C THR A 49 15.87 16.78 2.73
N ILE A 50 15.36 15.66 3.24
CA ILE A 50 15.05 14.43 2.47
C ILE A 50 13.64 13.92 2.83
N GLN A 51 12.76 14.81 3.32
CA GLN A 51 11.46 14.40 3.82
C GLN A 51 10.50 14.13 2.66
N GLY A 52 9.85 12.96 2.67
CA GLY A 52 8.88 12.54 1.67
C GLY A 52 7.83 11.62 2.28
N ASP A 53 6.63 11.65 1.71
CA ASP A 53 5.53 10.78 2.12
C ASP A 53 5.80 9.35 1.66
N TYR A 54 5.77 8.41 2.60
CA TYR A 54 6.19 7.03 2.36
C TYR A 54 5.42 6.37 1.20
N ILE A 55 4.09 6.53 1.16
CA ILE A 55 3.25 5.87 0.15
C ILE A 55 3.55 6.46 -1.22
N ASP A 56 3.51 7.78 -1.35
CA ASP A 56 3.72 8.48 -2.63
C ASP A 56 5.09 8.14 -3.22
N SER A 57 6.16 8.21 -2.41
CA SER A 57 7.50 7.84 -2.86
C SER A 57 7.62 6.36 -3.25
N MET A 58 6.96 5.46 -2.53
CA MET A 58 6.99 4.03 -2.85
C MET A 58 6.22 3.72 -4.14
N GLU A 59 5.08 4.39 -4.38
CA GLU A 59 4.29 4.22 -5.60
C GLU A 59 4.99 4.80 -6.83
N GLU A 60 5.59 5.99 -6.71
CA GLU A 60 6.40 6.59 -7.77
C GLU A 60 7.56 5.67 -8.15
N MET A 61 8.31 5.17 -7.17
CA MET A 61 9.38 4.22 -7.39
C MET A 61 8.86 2.90 -8.00
N ALA A 62 7.68 2.44 -7.57
CA ALA A 62 7.07 1.25 -8.14
C ALA A 62 6.65 1.45 -9.60
N ASP A 63 6.22 2.63 -10.00
CA ASP A 63 5.91 2.98 -11.38
C ASP A 63 7.18 3.00 -12.25
N LEU A 64 8.25 3.63 -11.78
CA LEU A 64 9.55 3.63 -12.46
C LEU A 64 10.06 2.21 -12.72
N VAL A 65 9.99 1.35 -11.69
CA VAL A 65 10.39 -0.06 -11.76
C VAL A 65 9.38 -0.91 -12.57
N GLY A 66 8.12 -0.49 -12.69
CA GLY A 66 7.05 -1.21 -13.37
C GLY A 66 6.42 -2.33 -12.54
N VAL A 67 6.29 -2.13 -11.23
CA VAL A 67 5.81 -3.14 -10.26
C VAL A 67 4.62 -2.65 -9.43
N ARG A 68 4.11 -1.43 -9.72
CA ARG A 68 2.91 -0.91 -9.06
C ARG A 68 1.70 -1.79 -9.40
N PRO A 69 0.97 -2.32 -8.40
CA PRO A 69 -0.20 -3.14 -8.65
C PRO A 69 -1.35 -2.30 -9.21
N SER A 70 -1.93 -2.73 -10.32
CA SER A 70 -3.10 -2.06 -10.89
C SER A 70 -4.37 -2.47 -10.15
N LEU A 71 -4.84 -1.63 -9.22
CA LEU A 71 -5.99 -1.93 -8.36
C LEU A 71 -7.26 -2.27 -9.13
N LEU A 72 -7.54 -1.57 -10.24
CA LEU A 72 -8.72 -1.82 -11.07
C LEU A 72 -8.69 -3.23 -11.69
N SER A 73 -7.56 -3.63 -12.28
CA SER A 73 -7.40 -4.98 -12.84
C SER A 73 -7.53 -6.05 -11.75
N LEU A 74 -6.89 -5.79 -10.60
CA LEU A 74 -6.97 -6.67 -9.43
C LEU A 74 -8.40 -6.79 -8.88
N ALA A 75 -9.20 -5.73 -8.93
CA ALA A 75 -10.59 -5.77 -8.46
C ALA A 75 -11.44 -6.78 -9.25
N PHE A 76 -11.14 -6.98 -10.55
CA PHE A 76 -11.82 -7.98 -11.37
C PHE A 76 -11.21 -9.37 -11.26
N SER A 77 -9.88 -9.50 -11.14
CA SER A 77 -9.21 -10.81 -11.08
C SER A 77 -9.20 -11.44 -9.69
N ASP A 78 -8.97 -10.62 -8.66
CA ASP A 78 -8.85 -11.04 -7.25
C ASP A 78 -9.40 -9.94 -6.33
N PRO A 79 -10.74 -9.82 -6.22
CA PRO A 79 -11.39 -8.74 -5.46
C PRO A 79 -10.99 -8.74 -3.99
N LYS A 80 -10.67 -9.91 -3.42
CA LYS A 80 -10.20 -10.03 -2.03
C LYS A 80 -8.84 -9.37 -1.85
N LEU A 81 -7.91 -9.62 -2.76
CA LEU A 81 -6.60 -8.97 -2.73
C LEU A 81 -6.75 -7.47 -2.99
N ALA A 82 -7.55 -7.06 -3.97
CA ALA A 82 -7.77 -5.64 -4.29
C ALA A 82 -8.32 -4.85 -3.09
N SER A 83 -9.31 -5.40 -2.40
CA SER A 83 -9.86 -4.82 -1.16
C SER A 83 -8.79 -4.68 -0.07
N GLN A 84 -7.94 -5.69 0.11
CA GLN A 84 -6.85 -5.65 1.09
C GLN A 84 -5.77 -4.62 0.72
N LEU A 85 -5.53 -4.38 -0.58
CA LEU A 85 -4.59 -3.36 -1.03
C LEU A 85 -5.15 -1.94 -0.83
N LEU A 86 -6.45 -1.74 -1.03
CA LEU A 86 -7.10 -0.44 -0.96
C LEU A 86 -7.38 0.00 0.49
N TRP A 87 -7.84 -0.91 1.35
CA TRP A 87 -8.25 -0.59 2.72
C TRP A 87 -7.34 -1.17 3.79
N GLY A 88 -6.46 -2.10 3.42
CA GLY A 88 -5.52 -2.72 4.34
C GLY A 88 -4.20 -1.94 4.45
N PRO A 89 -3.27 -2.43 5.29
CA PRO A 89 -1.97 -1.80 5.44
C PRO A 89 -1.13 -1.90 4.16
N CYS A 90 -0.44 -0.82 3.82
CA CYS A 90 0.56 -0.82 2.75
C CYS A 90 1.77 -1.68 3.16
N THR A 91 1.83 -2.90 2.64
CA THR A 91 2.92 -3.84 2.93
C THR A 91 3.94 -3.88 1.78
N PRO A 92 5.25 -4.01 2.06
CA PRO A 92 6.27 -4.07 1.00
C PRO A 92 6.08 -5.23 0.00
N ALA A 93 5.37 -6.29 0.40
CA ALA A 93 5.05 -7.41 -0.46
C ALA A 93 4.18 -7.02 -1.67
N GLN A 94 3.47 -5.89 -1.61
CA GLN A 94 2.64 -5.38 -2.71
C GLN A 94 3.47 -5.12 -3.97
N PHE A 95 4.69 -4.59 -3.82
CA PHE A 95 5.63 -4.30 -4.92
C PHE A 95 6.34 -5.54 -5.50
N ARG A 96 5.89 -6.73 -5.11
CA ARG A 96 6.33 -8.03 -5.60
C ARG A 96 5.16 -8.87 -6.15
N LEU A 97 3.95 -8.29 -6.26
CA LEU A 97 2.78 -8.96 -6.83
C LEU A 97 2.87 -9.15 -8.35
N GLN A 98 3.46 -8.17 -9.04
CA GLN A 98 3.59 -8.15 -10.48
C GLN A 98 4.92 -7.50 -10.92
N GLY A 99 5.20 -7.58 -12.22
CA GLY A 99 6.42 -7.00 -12.80
C GLY A 99 7.69 -7.83 -12.56
N PRO A 100 8.87 -7.27 -12.87
CA PRO A 100 10.15 -7.95 -12.76
C PRO A 100 10.49 -8.29 -11.31
N GLY A 101 10.83 -9.55 -11.04
CA GLY A 101 11.12 -10.03 -9.69
C GLY A 101 9.86 -10.29 -8.85
N LYS A 102 8.72 -10.58 -9.50
CA LYS A 102 7.51 -11.11 -8.87
C LYS A 102 7.83 -12.25 -7.91
N TRP A 103 7.16 -12.29 -6.77
CA TRP A 103 7.28 -13.32 -5.77
C TRP A 103 5.94 -14.02 -5.54
N ASP A 104 5.89 -15.34 -5.75
CA ASP A 104 4.64 -16.11 -5.65
C ASP A 104 4.04 -16.09 -4.24
N GLY A 105 4.88 -15.92 -3.21
CA GLY A 105 4.45 -15.79 -1.82
C GLY A 105 3.84 -14.43 -1.45
N ALA A 106 3.89 -13.44 -2.35
CA ALA A 106 3.45 -12.07 -2.05
C ALA A 106 1.96 -12.00 -1.67
N ARG A 107 1.10 -12.66 -2.46
CA ARG A 107 -0.35 -12.70 -2.20
C ARG A 107 -0.66 -13.27 -0.81
N LYS A 108 -0.13 -14.47 -0.52
CA LYS A 108 -0.33 -15.13 0.77
C LYS A 108 0.16 -14.25 1.91
N THR A 109 1.31 -13.62 1.71
CA THR A 109 1.93 -12.71 2.69
C THR A 109 1.05 -11.51 2.99
N ILE A 110 0.44 -10.89 1.99
CA ILE A 110 -0.45 -9.73 2.18
C ILE A 110 -1.69 -10.15 2.96
N LEU A 111 -2.35 -11.24 2.53
CA LEU A 111 -3.58 -11.72 3.15
C LEU A 111 -3.38 -12.25 4.57
N SER A 112 -2.21 -12.79 4.90
CA SER A 112 -1.89 -13.30 6.24
C SER A 112 -1.22 -12.25 7.14
N THR A 113 -1.29 -10.96 6.81
CA THR A 113 -0.59 -9.91 7.55
C THR A 113 -1.06 -9.83 9.00
N ASP A 114 -2.37 -9.75 9.22
CA ASP A 114 -2.96 -9.64 10.56
C ASP A 114 -2.70 -10.88 11.42
N ASP A 115 -2.75 -12.07 10.81
CA ASP A 115 -2.44 -13.32 11.50
C ASP A 115 -1.00 -13.30 12.02
N ARG A 116 -0.03 -12.84 11.22
CA ARG A 116 1.38 -12.75 11.62
C ARG A 116 1.62 -11.67 12.67
N ILE A 117 0.90 -10.56 12.62
CA ILE A 117 0.98 -9.52 13.65
C ILE A 117 0.40 -10.04 14.97
N ARG A 118 -0.73 -10.75 14.92
CA ARG A 118 -1.41 -11.27 16.11
C ARG A 118 -0.71 -12.49 16.71
N LYS A 119 -0.04 -13.33 15.90
CA LYS A 119 0.62 -14.57 16.34
C LYS A 119 1.56 -14.39 17.54
N PRO A 120 2.52 -13.44 17.54
CA PRO A 120 3.39 -13.23 18.69
C PRO A 120 2.66 -12.58 19.88
N MET A 121 1.59 -11.83 19.62
CA MET A 121 0.82 -11.14 20.67
C MET A 121 -0.15 -12.08 21.40
N LYS A 122 -0.61 -13.15 20.74
CA LYS A 122 -1.56 -14.12 21.29
C LYS A 122 -0.83 -15.31 21.93
N THR A 123 -0.06 -15.04 22.98
CA THR A 123 0.70 -16.05 23.73
C THR A 123 -0.17 -16.97 24.60
N ARG A 124 -1.38 -16.52 24.94
CA ARG A 124 -2.39 -17.32 25.66
C ARG A 124 -3.54 -17.70 24.73
N VAL A 125 -3.84 -19.00 24.67
CA VAL A 125 -5.05 -19.50 23.99
C VAL A 125 -6.22 -19.41 24.96
N THR A 126 -7.23 -18.64 24.59
CA THR A 126 -8.53 -18.60 25.29
C THR A 126 -9.53 -19.41 24.48
N GLU A 127 -10.40 -20.15 25.15
CA GLU A 127 -11.54 -20.78 24.49
C GLU A 127 -12.43 -19.69 23.88
N LYS A 128 -12.87 -19.91 22.64
CA LYS A 128 -13.86 -19.03 22.01
C LYS A 128 -15.20 -19.37 22.64
N SER A 129 -15.81 -18.43 23.35
CA SER A 129 -17.21 -18.55 23.70
C SER A 129 -18.05 -18.24 22.46
N ASP A 130 -18.67 -19.26 21.88
CA ASP A 130 -19.66 -19.08 20.81
C ASP A 130 -20.96 -18.53 21.41
N SER A 131 -20.92 -17.26 21.83
CA SER A 131 -22.08 -16.59 22.39
C SER A 131 -22.99 -16.10 21.26
N ALA A 132 -24.09 -16.81 21.03
CA ALA A 132 -25.14 -16.45 20.06
C ALA A 132 -25.67 -15.01 20.24
N ALA A 133 -25.57 -14.44 21.45
CA ALA A 133 -25.95 -13.06 21.74
C ALA A 133 -25.09 -12.02 20.98
N SER A 134 -23.83 -12.34 20.69
CA SER A 134 -22.94 -11.48 19.90
C SER A 134 -23.35 -11.45 18.43
N ALA A 135 -23.72 -12.62 17.86
CA ALA A 135 -24.16 -12.73 16.48
C ALA A 135 -25.50 -11.99 16.23
N VAL A 136 -26.45 -12.09 17.16
CA VAL A 136 -27.74 -11.37 17.06
C VAL A 136 -27.55 -9.85 17.12
N THR A 137 -26.65 -9.37 17.98
CA THR A 137 -26.36 -7.94 18.09
C THR A 137 -25.69 -7.41 16.82
N VAL A 138 -24.73 -8.15 16.26
CA VAL A 138 -24.09 -7.80 14.98
C VAL A 138 -25.10 -7.79 13.84
N GLY A 139 -26.00 -8.78 13.79
CA GLY A 139 -27.06 -8.85 12.77
C GLY A 139 -28.00 -7.65 12.80
N ARG A 140 -28.41 -7.20 14.00
CA ARG A 140 -29.23 -5.98 14.16
C ARG A 140 -28.50 -4.73 13.70
N LEU A 141 -27.20 -4.61 14.01
CA LEU A 141 -26.40 -3.46 13.61
C LEU A 141 -26.24 -3.39 12.09
N MET A 142 -25.98 -4.53 11.45
CA MET A 142 -25.90 -4.64 9.99
C MET A 142 -27.22 -4.26 9.31
N LEU A 143 -28.36 -4.72 9.85
CA LEU A 143 -29.68 -4.36 9.33
C LEU A 143 -29.93 -2.85 9.42
N ALA A 144 -29.57 -2.22 10.54
CA ALA A 144 -29.69 -0.78 10.72
C ALA A 144 -28.83 0.02 9.71
N VAL A 145 -27.60 -0.43 9.46
CA VAL A 145 -26.71 0.19 8.45
C VAL A 145 -27.29 0.08 7.05
N ILE A 146 -27.85 -1.08 6.68
CA ILE A 146 -28.50 -1.29 5.38
C ILE A 146 -29.72 -0.39 5.23
N LEU A 147 -30.59 -0.32 6.23
CA LEU A 147 -31.77 0.55 6.21
C LEU A 147 -31.38 2.02 6.08
N PHE A 148 -30.35 2.46 6.80
CA PHE A 148 -29.84 3.82 6.69
C PHE A 148 -29.28 4.11 5.29
N ALA A 149 -28.50 3.19 4.71
CA ALA A 149 -27.98 3.34 3.35
C ALA A 149 -29.10 3.40 2.29
N VAL A 150 -30.18 2.63 2.46
CA VAL A 150 -31.36 2.69 1.60
C VAL A 150 -32.07 4.05 1.73
N ILE A 151 -32.29 4.53 2.96
CA ILE A 151 -32.91 5.85 3.18
C ILE A 151 -32.09 6.95 2.49
N MET A 152 -30.76 6.94 2.65
CA MET A 152 -29.85 7.91 2.03
C MET A 152 -29.74 7.78 0.50
N ALA A 153 -30.17 6.67 -0.09
CA ALA A 153 -30.16 6.47 -1.54
C ALA A 153 -31.46 6.91 -2.22
N TYR A 154 -32.56 6.97 -1.47
CA TYR A 154 -33.89 7.34 -1.95
C TYR A 154 -34.34 8.75 -1.55
N PHE A 155 -33.68 9.39 -0.58
CA PHE A 155 -33.84 10.79 -0.19
C PHE A 155 -32.56 11.57 -0.49
#